data_AF-A0A520F747-F1
#
_entry.id   AF-A0A520F747-F1
#
_cell.length_a   1.000
_cell.length_b   1.000
_cell.length_c   1.000
_cell.angle_alpha   90.00
_cell.angle_beta   90.00
_cell.angle_gamma   90.00
#
_symmetry.space_group_name_H-M   'P 1'
#
loop_
_entity.id
_entity.type
_entity.pdbx_description
1 polymer ?
#
loop_
_entity_poly.entity_id
_entity_poly.type
_entity_poly.pdbx_seq_one_letter_code
_entity_poly.pdbx_strand_id
1 'polypeptide(L)'
;MTATGIKSPETTTRGQRMLRPAPHPRILRRLATAIFSGTALLAISAAPAAASPIPWIDSLSAAPAPPGPEVNLNAYCDDHHAVGHLANGRTVYCTRVARTDAYVWAYTPDLMPIDPNARKYTCDNVCHYPDGSIAPNYLRCGTLCGEPPTSGDIQSGFYDCFSSGLSYEECRKRPPS
;
A
#
# COMPACT_ATOMS: atom_id res chain seq x y z
N MET A 1 -26.06 64.38 9.41
CA MET A 1 -26.80 64.10 8.15
C MET A 1 -26.29 62.78 7.61
N THR A 2 -27.01 61.72 7.27
CA THR A 2 -28.37 61.22 7.45
C THR A 2 -28.24 59.72 7.12
N ALA A 3 -28.93 58.85 7.85
CA ALA A 3 -28.80 57.40 7.78
C ALA A 3 -29.45 56.76 6.54
N THR A 4 -28.92 55.62 6.08
CA THR A 4 -29.67 54.48 5.49
C THR A 4 -28.68 53.29 5.42
N GLY A 5 -28.81 52.14 6.08
CA GLY A 5 -29.98 51.52 6.68
C GLY A 5 -30.66 50.58 5.69
N ILE A 6 -30.05 49.43 5.36
CA ILE A 6 -30.76 48.32 4.73
C ILE A 6 -30.51 47.05 5.55
N LYS A 7 -31.61 46.55 6.09
CA LYS A 7 -31.76 45.40 6.98
C LYS A 7 -32.73 44.41 6.33
N SER A 8 -32.39 43.12 6.40
CA SER A 8 -33.25 41.93 6.33
C SER A 8 -33.86 41.51 4.97
N PRO A 9 -34.27 40.22 4.77
CA PRO A 9 -34.59 39.24 5.81
C PRO A 9 -33.94 37.83 5.72
N GLU A 10 -33.81 37.25 6.93
CA GLU A 10 -33.81 35.81 7.19
C GLU A 10 -34.94 35.11 6.43
N THR A 11 -34.61 33.97 5.81
CA THR A 11 -35.62 33.05 5.26
C THR A 11 -35.38 31.65 5.82
N THR A 12 -36.17 31.35 6.84
CA THR A 12 -36.95 30.11 7.00
C THR A 12 -36.20 28.78 7.13
N THR A 13 -36.02 28.40 8.39
CA THR A 13 -36.06 27.03 8.91
C THR A 13 -37.37 26.31 8.53
N ARG A 14 -37.31 25.26 7.71
CA ARG A 14 -38.19 24.06 7.82
C ARG A 14 -37.79 22.99 6.82
N GLY A 15 -37.34 21.83 7.31
CA GLY A 15 -37.13 20.68 6.43
C GLY A 15 -36.36 19.49 6.97
N GLN A 16 -36.28 19.28 8.30
CA GLN A 16 -35.87 17.98 8.83
C GLN A 16 -36.97 16.95 8.54
N ARG A 17 -36.90 16.32 7.37
CA ARG A 17 -37.60 15.05 7.12
C ARG A 17 -36.64 13.93 7.49
N MET A 18 -36.80 13.45 8.73
CA MET A 18 -36.33 12.15 9.17
C MET A 18 -36.83 11.09 8.17
N LEU A 19 -35.95 10.64 7.28
CA LEU A 19 -36.16 9.38 6.58
C LEU A 19 -35.48 8.29 7.39
N ARG A 20 -36.35 7.44 7.91
CA ARG A 20 -36.13 6.34 8.83
C ARG A 20 -35.02 5.40 8.34
N PRO A 21 -34.23 4.82 9.26
CA PRO A 21 -33.34 3.71 8.95
C PRO A 21 -34.15 2.51 8.44
N ALA A 22 -33.70 1.92 7.34
CA ALA A 22 -34.25 0.69 6.80
C ALA A 22 -34.03 -0.47 7.80
N PRO A 23 -35.03 -1.32 8.04
CA PRO A 23 -34.90 -2.45 8.94
C PRO A 23 -33.91 -3.48 8.38
N HIS A 24 -32.93 -3.83 9.20
CA HIS A 24 -32.01 -4.94 8.96
C HIS A 24 -32.81 -6.25 8.91
N PRO A 25 -32.70 -7.06 7.83
CA PRO A 25 -33.21 -8.42 7.86
C PRO A 25 -32.31 -9.26 8.78
N ARG A 26 -32.82 -9.54 9.98
CA ARG A 26 -32.33 -10.62 10.85
C ARG A 26 -32.64 -11.95 10.17
N ILE A 27 -31.67 -12.54 9.46
CA ILE A 27 -31.76 -13.95 9.06
C ILE A 27 -31.03 -14.77 10.11
N LEU A 28 -31.84 -15.22 11.08
CA LEU A 28 -31.46 -16.15 12.13
C LEU A 28 -31.72 -17.58 11.62
N ARG A 29 -30.76 -18.46 11.91
CA ARG A 29 -30.88 -19.92 12.07
C ARG A 29 -31.30 -20.76 10.85
N ARG A 30 -30.33 -21.51 10.34
CA ARG A 30 -30.48 -22.97 10.24
C ARG A 30 -29.26 -23.68 10.86
N LEU A 31 -29.51 -24.26 12.03
CA LEU A 31 -28.68 -25.30 12.62
C LEU A 31 -28.76 -26.54 11.74
N ALA A 32 -27.62 -27.09 11.35
CA ALA A 32 -27.51 -28.45 10.84
C ALA A 32 -26.36 -29.13 11.59
N THR A 33 -26.67 -29.60 12.79
CA THR A 33 -25.90 -30.60 13.52
C THR A 33 -26.00 -31.94 12.79
N ALA A 34 -24.88 -32.48 12.33
CA ALA A 34 -24.74 -33.89 12.02
C ALA A 34 -23.71 -34.50 12.98
N ILE A 35 -24.22 -35.18 14.00
CA ILE A 35 -23.47 -36.08 14.88
C ILE A 35 -23.76 -37.47 14.35
N PHE A 36 -22.74 -38.27 14.00
CA PHE A 36 -22.79 -39.74 14.18
C PHE A 36 -21.37 -40.31 14.27
N SER A 37 -21.11 -40.93 15.43
CA SER A 37 -20.32 -42.16 15.71
C SER A 37 -18.97 -42.35 15.00
N GLY A 38 -17.85 -42.58 15.68
CA GLY A 38 -17.66 -43.46 16.85
C GLY A 38 -16.99 -44.76 16.41
N THR A 39 -15.66 -44.79 16.40
CA THR A 39 -14.87 -46.04 16.49
C THR A 39 -13.66 -45.79 17.39
N ALA A 40 -13.61 -46.52 18.49
CA ALA A 40 -12.53 -46.52 19.45
C ALA A 40 -11.44 -47.54 19.08
N LEU A 41 -10.22 -47.17 19.45
CA LEU A 41 -9.06 -48.00 19.84
C LEU A 41 -8.40 -48.93 18.80
N LEU A 42 -7.14 -48.62 18.49
CA LEU A 42 -6.05 -49.57 18.70
C LEU A 42 -4.73 -48.85 19.01
N ALA A 43 -4.22 -49.10 20.21
CA ALA A 43 -2.88 -48.73 20.63
C ALA A 43 -1.88 -49.74 20.06
N ILE A 44 -0.81 -49.26 19.42
CA ILE A 44 0.43 -50.04 19.25
C ILE A 44 1.61 -49.14 19.61
N SER A 45 2.17 -49.45 20.77
CA SER A 45 3.46 -49.02 21.25
C SER A 45 4.57 -49.64 20.40
N ALA A 46 5.45 -48.81 19.84
CA ALA A 46 6.80 -49.18 19.46
C ALA A 46 7.69 -47.93 19.48
N ALA A 47 8.34 -47.69 20.62
CA ALA A 47 9.50 -46.82 20.68
C ALA A 47 10.70 -47.53 20.02
N PRO A 48 11.49 -46.82 19.22
CA PRO A 48 12.92 -46.90 19.44
C PRO A 48 13.62 -45.53 19.42
N ALA A 49 14.65 -45.46 20.27
CA ALA A 49 15.79 -44.56 20.21
C ALA A 49 15.51 -43.06 20.25
N ALA A 50 15.66 -42.50 21.45
CA ALA A 50 16.17 -41.14 21.62
C ALA A 50 17.51 -41.02 20.86
N ALA A 51 17.47 -40.43 19.67
CA ALA A 51 18.62 -39.70 19.14
C ALA A 51 18.63 -38.36 19.87
N SER A 52 19.65 -38.14 20.71
CA SER A 52 19.87 -36.83 21.33
C SER A 52 19.91 -35.77 20.24
N PRO A 53 19.13 -34.67 20.34
CA PRO A 53 19.26 -33.57 19.40
C PRO A 53 20.68 -33.02 19.56
N ILE A 54 21.46 -33.13 18.50
CA ILE A 54 22.73 -32.43 18.36
C ILE A 54 22.36 -30.94 18.24
N PRO A 55 22.66 -30.09 19.23
CA PRO A 55 22.06 -28.76 19.35
C PRO A 55 22.69 -27.69 18.43
N TRP A 56 23.32 -28.08 17.30
CA TRP A 56 24.14 -27.14 16.51
C TRP A 56 23.84 -27.06 15.01
N ILE A 57 22.75 -27.67 14.52
CA ILE A 57 22.35 -27.55 13.10
C ILE A 57 20.85 -27.27 12.92
N ASP A 58 20.36 -26.21 13.56
CA ASP A 58 19.13 -25.53 13.16
C ASP A 58 19.41 -24.03 13.02
N SER A 59 20.36 -23.69 12.15
CA SER A 59 20.57 -22.31 11.68
C SER A 59 20.41 -22.28 10.16
N LEU A 60 19.29 -22.79 9.65
CA LEU A 60 18.75 -22.23 8.43
C LEU A 60 18.24 -20.84 8.80
N SER A 61 19.06 -19.83 8.54
CA SER A 61 18.64 -18.42 8.58
C SER A 61 17.40 -18.29 7.71
N ALA A 62 16.22 -18.27 8.33
CA ALA A 62 15.06 -17.65 7.71
C ALA A 62 15.50 -16.21 7.41
N ALA A 63 15.41 -15.80 6.15
CA ALA A 63 15.62 -14.41 5.78
C ALA A 63 14.76 -13.56 6.72
N PRO A 64 15.29 -12.44 7.28
CA PRO A 64 14.51 -11.60 8.15
C PRO A 64 13.19 -11.25 7.46
N ALA A 65 12.07 -11.48 8.16
CA ALA A 65 10.76 -11.18 7.62
C ALA A 65 10.71 -9.69 7.22
N PRO A 66 10.08 -9.34 6.08
CA PRO A 66 9.99 -7.96 5.66
C PRO A 66 9.32 -7.09 6.74
N PRO A 67 9.72 -5.82 6.89
CA PRO A 67 9.12 -4.94 7.87
C PRO A 67 7.66 -4.63 7.48
N GLY A 68 6.73 -4.87 8.41
CA GLY A 68 5.33 -4.45 8.28
C GLY A 68 4.46 -5.35 7.38
N PRO A 69 3.22 -4.92 7.07
CA PRO A 69 2.30 -5.66 6.21
C PRO A 69 2.69 -5.61 4.72
N GLU A 70 2.21 -6.58 3.94
CA GLU A 70 2.26 -6.50 2.48
C GLU A 70 1.25 -5.44 1.99
N VAL A 71 1.70 -4.54 1.11
CA VAL A 71 0.92 -3.42 0.60
C VAL A 71 1.10 -3.26 -0.91
N ASN A 72 0.22 -2.48 -1.55
CA ASN A 72 0.33 -2.16 -2.97
C ASN A 72 1.01 -0.80 -3.15
N LEU A 73 2.02 -0.75 -4.02
CA LEU A 73 2.70 0.50 -4.38
C LEU A 73 1.69 1.52 -4.95
N ASN A 74 1.88 2.79 -4.61
CA ASN A 74 1.01 3.91 -4.98
C ASN A 74 -0.39 3.91 -4.35
N ALA A 75 -0.82 2.85 -3.65
CA ALA A 75 -2.10 2.89 -2.95
C ALA A 75 -2.08 3.95 -1.84
N TYR A 76 -3.21 4.61 -1.64
CA TYR A 76 -3.39 5.53 -0.51
C TYR A 76 -3.30 4.77 0.82
N CYS A 77 -2.82 5.45 1.85
CA CYS A 77 -2.62 4.89 3.18
C CYS A 77 -2.95 5.92 4.26
N ASP A 78 -3.48 5.45 5.39
CA ASP A 78 -3.89 6.32 6.51
C ASP A 78 -2.88 6.34 7.66
N ASP A 79 -2.04 5.31 7.78
CA ASP A 79 -1.05 5.21 8.85
C ASP A 79 0.23 5.96 8.48
N HIS A 80 0.26 7.24 8.83
CA HIS A 80 1.33 8.16 8.46
C HIS A 80 2.70 7.63 8.93
N HIS A 81 3.69 7.60 8.03
CA HIS A 81 5.04 7.10 8.29
C HIS A 81 5.13 5.58 8.58
N ALA A 82 4.05 4.82 8.36
CA ALA A 82 4.11 3.38 8.43
C ALA A 82 5.11 2.81 7.42
N VAL A 83 5.67 1.66 7.77
CA VAL A 83 6.56 0.88 6.92
C VAL A 83 5.84 -0.40 6.54
N GLY A 84 5.89 -0.74 5.26
CA GLY A 84 5.36 -1.99 4.71
C GLY A 84 6.31 -2.57 3.69
N HIS A 85 5.85 -3.62 3.02
CA HIS A 85 6.60 -4.25 1.94
C HIS A 85 5.70 -4.58 0.75
N LEU A 86 6.29 -4.64 -0.44
CA LEU A 86 5.61 -5.14 -1.63
C LEU A 86 5.73 -6.67 -1.71
N ALA A 87 4.95 -7.30 -2.59
CA ALA A 87 5.00 -8.74 -2.85
C ALA A 87 6.40 -9.26 -3.26
N ASN A 88 7.26 -8.39 -3.80
CA ASN A 88 8.65 -8.71 -4.14
C ASN A 88 9.64 -8.52 -2.96
N GLY A 89 9.14 -8.24 -1.75
CA GLY A 89 9.92 -8.03 -0.54
C GLY A 89 10.52 -6.62 -0.39
N ARG A 90 10.32 -5.71 -1.35
CA ARG A 90 10.84 -4.33 -1.24
C ARG A 90 10.11 -3.53 -0.18
N THR A 91 10.86 -2.86 0.69
CA THR A 91 10.34 -1.91 1.66
C THR A 91 9.73 -0.69 0.98
N VAL A 92 8.57 -0.26 1.50
CA VAL A 92 7.89 0.98 1.13
C VAL A 92 7.39 1.70 2.38
N TYR A 93 7.08 2.98 2.22
CA TYR A 93 6.73 3.89 3.29
C TYR A 93 5.42 4.59 2.96
N CYS A 94 4.56 4.77 3.97
CA CYS A 94 3.36 5.58 3.85
C CYS A 94 3.76 7.06 3.94
N THR A 95 3.88 7.68 2.78
CA THR A 95 4.57 8.95 2.62
C THR A 95 3.63 10.03 2.10
N ARG A 96 3.74 11.21 2.71
CA ARG A 96 2.91 12.37 2.35
C ARG A 96 3.23 12.85 0.94
N VAL A 97 2.20 13.22 0.19
CA VAL A 97 2.35 13.91 -1.09
C VAL A 97 2.43 15.42 -0.91
N ALA A 98 3.43 16.03 -1.55
CA ALA A 98 3.69 17.46 -1.54
C ALA A 98 2.44 18.27 -1.90
N ARG A 99 2.18 19.32 -1.12
CA ARG A 99 1.05 20.26 -1.29
C ARG A 99 -0.35 19.62 -1.15
N THR A 100 -0.44 18.43 -0.57
CA THR A 100 -1.72 17.77 -0.25
C THR A 100 -1.71 17.25 1.20
N ASP A 101 -2.85 16.73 1.65
CA ASP A 101 -3.02 15.95 2.87
C ASP A 101 -3.03 14.43 2.62
N ALA A 102 -2.86 14.00 1.37
CA ALA A 102 -2.84 12.59 0.99
C ALA A 102 -1.48 11.93 1.30
N TYR A 103 -1.56 10.64 1.65
CA TYR A 103 -0.41 9.76 1.86
C TYR A 103 -0.53 8.54 0.96
N VAL A 104 0.60 8.12 0.38
CA VAL A 104 0.68 6.98 -0.53
C VAL A 104 1.86 6.09 -0.19
N TRP A 105 1.73 4.79 -0.45
CA TRP A 105 2.85 3.86 -0.36
C TRP A 105 3.88 4.15 -1.46
N ALA A 106 5.10 4.50 -1.06
CA ALA A 106 6.19 4.85 -1.97
C ALA A 106 7.53 4.22 -1.54
N TYR A 107 8.50 4.11 -2.45
CA TYR A 107 9.82 3.57 -2.11
C TYR A 107 10.68 4.48 -1.22
N THR A 108 10.24 5.71 -0.97
CA THR A 108 10.96 6.73 -0.20
C THR A 108 10.16 7.13 1.03
N PRO A 109 10.80 7.34 2.19
CA PRO A 109 10.15 7.96 3.35
C PRO A 109 10.00 9.48 3.21
N ASP A 110 10.72 10.09 2.26
CA ASP A 110 10.71 11.54 2.03
C ASP A 110 9.51 12.00 1.21
N LEU A 111 9.09 13.25 1.42
CA LEU A 111 7.93 13.86 0.75
C LEU A 111 7.83 13.53 -0.75
N MET A 112 6.70 12.94 -1.15
CA MET A 112 6.43 12.59 -2.54
C MET A 112 6.18 13.85 -3.36
N PRO A 113 6.94 14.12 -4.44
CA PRO A 113 6.81 15.38 -5.19
C PRO A 113 5.51 15.48 -6.00
N ILE A 114 4.96 14.33 -6.42
CA ILE A 114 3.77 14.21 -7.28
C ILE A 114 2.91 13.07 -6.75
N ASP A 115 1.58 13.24 -6.74
CA ASP A 115 0.64 12.14 -6.44
C ASP A 115 0.61 11.15 -7.62
N PRO A 116 1.05 9.89 -7.43
CA PRO A 116 0.99 8.88 -8.50
C PRO A 116 -0.42 8.58 -8.99
N ASN A 117 -1.46 8.86 -8.20
CA ASN A 117 -2.85 8.61 -8.58
C ASN A 117 -3.50 9.80 -9.29
N ALA A 118 -2.89 11.00 -9.24
CA ALA A 118 -3.40 12.19 -9.91
C ALA A 118 -2.92 12.35 -11.37
N ARG A 119 -2.01 11.46 -11.82
CA ARG A 119 -1.44 11.47 -13.17
C ARG A 119 -2.53 11.35 -14.25
N LYS A 120 -2.27 11.96 -15.41
CA LYS A 120 -3.17 11.96 -16.57
C LYS A 120 -2.74 10.96 -17.65
N TYR A 121 -1.85 10.04 -17.31
CA TYR A 121 -1.33 9.00 -18.19
C TYR A 121 -1.38 7.63 -17.48
N THR A 122 -1.30 6.56 -18.27
CA THR A 122 -1.17 5.19 -17.78
C THR A 122 0.17 4.64 -18.24
N CYS A 123 0.80 3.81 -17.41
CA CYS A 123 2.10 3.22 -17.70
C CYS A 123 2.02 1.69 -17.67
N ASP A 124 2.54 1.07 -18.73
CA ASP A 124 2.99 -0.31 -18.73
C ASP A 124 4.53 -0.33 -18.89
N ASN A 125 5.03 -0.64 -20.09
CA ASN A 125 6.41 -0.44 -20.52
C ASN A 125 6.63 0.97 -21.09
N VAL A 126 5.57 1.63 -21.56
CA VAL A 126 5.57 3.01 -22.06
C VAL A 126 4.40 3.76 -21.42
N CYS A 127 4.61 5.02 -21.07
CA CYS A 127 3.54 5.84 -20.49
C CYS A 127 2.81 6.61 -21.56
N HIS A 128 1.49 6.44 -21.66
CA HIS A 128 0.65 7.07 -22.68
C HIS A 128 -0.45 7.91 -22.05
N TYR A 129 -0.74 9.04 -22.69
CA TYR A 129 -1.97 9.79 -22.47
C TYR A 129 -3.18 9.06 -23.09
N PRO A 130 -4.41 9.44 -22.70
CA PRO A 130 -5.63 8.86 -23.27
C PRO A 130 -5.77 9.05 -24.79
N ASP A 131 -5.08 10.04 -25.38
CA ASP A 131 -5.04 10.29 -26.82
C ASP A 131 -4.00 9.41 -27.56
N GLY A 132 -3.27 8.56 -26.82
CA GLY A 132 -2.23 7.67 -27.33
C GLY A 132 -0.84 8.30 -27.41
N SER A 133 -0.71 9.61 -27.21
CA SER A 133 0.60 10.28 -27.21
C SER A 133 1.46 9.85 -26.01
N ILE A 134 2.79 9.85 -26.18
CA ILE A 134 3.73 9.42 -25.14
C ILE A 134 3.86 10.54 -24.09
N ALA A 135 3.73 10.17 -22.82
CA ALA A 135 3.95 11.08 -21.70
C ALA A 135 5.43 11.51 -21.63
N PRO A 136 5.74 12.82 -21.65
CA PRO A 136 7.11 13.30 -21.55
C PRO A 136 7.81 12.84 -20.27
N ASN A 137 9.09 12.46 -20.38
CA ASN A 137 9.87 11.94 -19.24
C ASN A 137 9.90 12.85 -18.02
N TYR A 138 9.88 14.17 -18.21
CA TYR A 138 9.89 15.14 -17.10
C TYR A 138 8.56 15.26 -16.35
N LEU A 139 7.48 14.68 -16.86
CA LEU A 139 6.16 14.62 -16.20
C LEU A 139 5.92 13.26 -15.52
N ARG A 140 6.87 12.34 -15.64
CA ARG A 140 6.78 10.98 -15.10
C ARG A 140 7.37 10.94 -13.69
N CYS A 141 6.78 10.14 -12.82
CA CYS A 141 7.36 9.89 -11.49
C CYS A 141 8.56 8.94 -11.59
N GLY A 142 8.59 8.09 -12.61
CA GLY A 142 9.72 7.19 -12.87
C GLY A 142 9.82 6.04 -11.88
N THR A 143 11.05 5.59 -11.63
CA THR A 143 11.33 4.41 -10.80
C THR A 143 10.73 4.53 -9.40
N LEU A 144 10.61 5.75 -8.86
CA LEU A 144 10.02 6.05 -7.55
C LEU A 144 8.55 5.57 -7.42
N CYS A 145 7.77 5.61 -8.50
CA CYS A 145 6.37 5.15 -8.50
C CYS A 145 6.19 3.80 -9.20
N GLY A 146 7.29 3.08 -9.48
CA GLY A 146 7.26 1.84 -10.26
C GLY A 146 6.93 2.04 -11.74
N GLU A 147 7.13 3.25 -12.26
CA GLU A 147 7.01 3.54 -13.69
C GLU A 147 8.33 3.23 -14.41
N PRO A 148 8.35 3.06 -15.75
CA PRO A 148 9.61 2.91 -16.47
C PRO A 148 10.56 4.10 -16.17
N PRO A 149 11.89 3.92 -16.22
CA PRO A 149 12.83 4.93 -15.74
C PRO A 149 12.72 6.24 -16.51
N THR A 150 12.92 7.36 -15.82
CA THR A 150 13.11 8.66 -16.48
C THR A 150 14.50 8.75 -17.11
N SER A 151 14.71 9.73 -17.98
CA SER A 151 16.06 10.03 -18.49
C SER A 151 17.05 10.34 -17.36
N GLY A 152 16.60 10.96 -16.27
CA GLY A 152 17.43 11.22 -15.08
C GLY A 152 17.81 9.93 -14.34
N ASP A 153 16.86 8.99 -14.21
CA ASP A 153 17.11 7.68 -13.58
C ASP A 153 18.19 6.88 -14.34
N ILE A 154 18.18 6.97 -15.67
CA ILE A 154 19.16 6.30 -16.54
C ILE A 154 20.51 7.01 -16.47
N GLN A 155 20.54 8.33 -16.68
CA GLN A 155 21.80 9.09 -16.75
C GLN A 155 22.56 9.11 -15.42
N SER A 156 21.85 9.02 -14.29
CA SER A 156 22.48 8.94 -12.97
C SER A 156 22.94 7.52 -12.58
N GLY A 157 22.61 6.48 -13.37
CA GLY A 157 22.81 5.09 -12.98
C GLY A 157 21.87 4.63 -11.85
N PHE A 158 20.87 5.44 -11.49
CA PHE A 158 19.91 5.11 -10.44
C PHE A 158 19.11 3.85 -10.78
N TYR A 159 18.64 3.73 -12.03
CA TYR A 159 17.84 2.58 -12.45
C TYR A 159 18.61 1.26 -12.35
N ASP A 160 19.88 1.24 -12.77
CA ASP A 160 20.74 0.06 -12.70
C ASP A 160 21.01 -0.34 -11.24
N CYS A 161 21.25 0.64 -10.37
CA CYS A 161 21.35 0.40 -8.94
C CYS A 161 20.07 -0.21 -8.37
N PHE A 162 18.91 0.39 -8.64
CA PHE A 162 17.65 -0.04 -8.05
C PHE A 162 17.24 -1.42 -8.58
N SER A 163 17.41 -1.67 -9.88
CA SER A 163 17.10 -2.96 -10.51
C SER A 163 17.99 -4.11 -10.02
N SER A 164 19.20 -3.83 -9.51
CA SER A 164 20.08 -4.83 -8.88
C SER A 164 19.56 -5.38 -7.54
N GLY A 165 18.48 -4.81 -7.00
CA GLY A 165 17.85 -5.26 -5.74
C GLY A 165 18.14 -4.37 -4.54
N LEU A 166 18.99 -3.35 -4.70
CA LEU A 166 19.25 -2.36 -3.65
C LEU A 166 18.02 -1.50 -3.38
N SER A 167 17.96 -0.92 -2.18
CA SER A 167 16.89 -0.02 -1.75
C SER A 167 16.96 1.32 -2.47
N TYR A 168 15.81 2.02 -2.51
CA TYR A 168 15.73 3.35 -3.11
C TYR A 168 16.69 4.34 -2.43
N GLU A 169 16.79 4.29 -1.10
CA GLU A 169 17.69 5.17 -0.36
C GLU A 169 19.17 4.93 -0.68
N GLU A 170 19.59 3.67 -0.77
CA GLU A 170 20.97 3.32 -1.13
C GLU A 170 21.32 3.85 -2.52
N CYS A 171 20.42 3.68 -3.49
CA CYS A 171 20.63 4.15 -4.85
C CYS A 171 20.62 5.68 -4.97
N ARG A 172 19.75 6.36 -4.22
CA ARG A 172 19.65 7.83 -4.26
C ARG A 172 20.89 8.51 -3.67
N LYS A 173 21.57 7.87 -2.71
CA LYS A 173 22.79 8.39 -2.08
C LYS A 173 24.03 8.22 -2.97
N ARG A 174 23.94 7.44 -4.05
CA ARG A 174 25.06 7.19 -4.95
C ARG A 174 25.31 8.40 -5.85
N PRO A 175 26.57 8.84 -6.03
CA PRO A 175 26.87 9.88 -7.00
C PRO A 175 26.53 9.38 -8.42
N PRO A 176 26.07 10.27 -9.32
CA PRO A 176 25.89 9.92 -10.73
C PRO A 176 27.23 9.47 -11.31
N SER A 177 27.23 8.34 -12.01
CA SER A 177 28.39 7.75 -12.68
C SER A 177 28.76 8.48 -13.96
#